data_AF-A0A644XQA0-F1
#
_entry.id   AF-A0A644XQA0-F1
#
_cell.length_a   1.000
_cell.length_b   1.000
_cell.length_c   1.000
_cell.angle_alpha   90.00
_cell.angle_beta   90.00
_cell.angle_gamma   90.00
#
_symmetry.space_group_name_H-M   'P 1'
#
loop_
_entity.id
_entity.type
_entity.pdbx_description
1 polymer ?
#
loop_
_entity_poly.entity_id
_entity_poly.type
_entity_poly.pdbx_seq_one_letter_code
_entity_poly.pdbx_strand_id
1 'polypeptide(L)'
;MKLHYKILWIDDQIEDYIDMGIKDEFESYIEMLGFIPTIECFENGTVAEQSINTKKYDLILSDYNIEGANEQGDVLIQKIRDGGVFTEVLFYSAQPDFDTIAKNLYRDRVSFFSLIGDESFKGFKEKVFKLVDHTVSKLQELNSIRGLVMSETSELDNTVEEILFSFLSKGSEGSEKLKAYICESVLESAKGNLKKADKFCEQDIFDIVKSRLFDADKKSRAINKLIEIIGTKEEQFQKFYERYKVDVLDTRNDLAHAKSDTIDGIDYLIITRKGEEEPVKFNQEKCIQIRQNLRKHSSLLKEIRELILK
;
A
#
# COMPACT_ATOMS: atom_id res chain seq x y z
N MET A 1 6.41 4.86 2.57
CA MET A 1 6.66 3.99 1.40
C MET A 1 5.45 3.11 1.29
N LYS A 2 4.75 3.15 0.15
CA LYS A 2 3.29 3.16 0.13
C LYS A 2 2.73 1.84 -0.37
N LEU A 3 1.52 1.51 0.04
CA LEU A 3 0.66 0.54 -0.66
C LEU A 3 0.42 0.88 -2.13
N HIS A 4 0.87 2.04 -2.62
CA HIS A 4 0.71 2.48 -4.01
C HIS A 4 1.92 2.13 -4.86
N TYR A 5 1.68 1.68 -6.10
CA TYR A 5 2.70 1.53 -7.15
C TYR A 5 2.33 2.44 -8.31
N LYS A 6 3.21 3.37 -8.67
CA LYS A 6 2.94 4.44 -9.63
C LYS A 6 3.73 4.26 -10.91
N ILE A 7 3.02 4.18 -12.02
CA ILE A 7 3.59 4.21 -13.37
C ILE A 7 3.29 5.57 -13.98
N LEU A 8 4.29 6.16 -14.61
CA LEU A 8 4.11 7.25 -15.57
C LEU A 8 4.26 6.67 -16.97
N TRP A 9 3.30 6.94 -17.87
CA TRP A 9 3.30 6.40 -19.22
C TRP A 9 3.15 7.54 -20.24
N ILE A 10 4.13 7.71 -21.12
CA ILE A 10 4.16 8.74 -22.15
C ILE A 10 4.11 8.09 -23.53
N ASP A 11 3.09 8.42 -24.31
CA ASP A 11 2.91 7.94 -25.68
C ASP A 11 1.94 8.89 -26.40
N ASP A 12 2.27 9.34 -27.60
CA ASP A 12 1.38 10.20 -28.41
C ASP A 12 0.10 9.46 -28.85
N GLN A 13 0.14 8.12 -28.86
CA GLN A 13 -0.97 7.22 -29.15
C GLN A 13 -1.48 6.52 -27.87
N ILE A 14 -1.31 7.11 -26.69
CA ILE A 14 -1.66 6.45 -25.41
C ILE A 14 -3.11 5.98 -25.33
N GLU A 15 -4.05 6.69 -25.97
CA GLU A 15 -5.46 6.31 -26.04
C GLU A 15 -5.66 4.96 -26.73
N ASP A 16 -4.87 4.61 -27.75
CA ASP A 16 -4.95 3.30 -28.41
C ASP A 16 -4.62 2.16 -27.41
N TYR A 17 -3.62 2.37 -26.54
CA TYR A 17 -3.25 1.39 -25.51
C TYR A 17 -4.31 1.26 -24.42
N ILE A 18 -5.00 2.35 -24.10
CA ILE A 18 -6.12 2.36 -23.15
C ILE A 18 -7.31 1.60 -23.76
N ASP A 19 -7.68 1.90 -25.01
CA ASP A 19 -8.79 1.25 -25.72
C ASP A 19 -8.54 -0.25 -25.94
N MET A 20 -7.27 -0.65 -26.13
CA MET A 20 -6.86 -2.06 -26.19
C MET A 20 -6.87 -2.78 -24.82
N GLY A 21 -7.14 -2.08 -23.72
CA GLY A 21 -7.18 -2.64 -22.36
C GLY A 21 -5.80 -2.91 -21.75
N ILE A 22 -4.71 -2.42 -22.35
CA ILE A 22 -3.34 -2.70 -21.88
C ILE A 22 -3.10 -2.03 -20.52
N LYS A 23 -3.64 -0.82 -20.33
CA LYS A 23 -3.61 -0.12 -19.04
C LYS A 23 -4.26 -0.97 -17.94
N ASP A 24 -5.43 -1.55 -18.21
CA ASP A 24 -6.17 -2.38 -17.24
C ASP A 24 -5.42 -3.67 -16.91
N GLU A 25 -4.72 -4.27 -17.89
CA GLU A 25 -3.85 -5.41 -17.64
C GLU A 25 -2.68 -5.06 -16.70
N PHE A 26 -2.08 -3.88 -16.87
CA PHE A 26 -1.02 -3.40 -15.99
C PHE A 26 -1.54 -3.12 -14.58
N GLU A 27 -2.68 -2.46 -14.45
CA GLU A 27 -3.32 -2.20 -13.16
C GLU A 27 -3.67 -3.52 -12.45
N SER A 28 -4.28 -4.47 -13.18
CA SER A 28 -4.65 -5.79 -12.65
C SER A 28 -3.43 -6.58 -12.16
N TYR A 29 -2.32 -6.56 -12.90
CA TYR A 29 -1.09 -7.24 -12.49
C TYR A 29 -0.51 -6.64 -11.20
N ILE A 30 -0.47 -5.31 -11.11
CA ILE A 30 0.00 -4.60 -9.91
C ILE A 30 -0.94 -4.86 -8.71
N GLU A 31 -2.25 -4.93 -8.94
CA GLU A 31 -3.23 -5.29 -7.91
C GLU A 31 -3.11 -6.71 -7.42
N MET A 32 -2.84 -7.66 -8.33
CA MET A 32 -2.54 -9.06 -8.01
C MET A 32 -1.31 -9.15 -7.11
N LEU A 33 -0.29 -8.32 -7.40
CA LEU A 33 0.85 -8.17 -6.53
C LEU A 33 0.49 -7.54 -5.19
N GLY A 34 -0.71 -6.99 -4.97
CA GLY A 34 -1.17 -6.43 -3.69
C GLY A 34 -0.93 -4.93 -3.51
N PHE A 35 -0.56 -4.21 -4.57
CA PHE A 35 -0.45 -2.76 -4.56
C PHE A 35 -1.76 -2.08 -5.00
N ILE A 36 -1.86 -0.78 -4.77
CA ILE A 36 -2.86 0.11 -5.33
C ILE A 36 -2.20 0.76 -6.56
N PRO A 37 -2.56 0.37 -7.79
CA PRO A 37 -1.93 0.91 -8.98
C PRO A 37 -2.32 2.37 -9.17
N THR A 38 -1.44 3.13 -9.82
CA THR A 38 -1.77 4.44 -10.37
C THR A 38 -0.96 4.60 -11.64
N ILE A 39 -1.61 4.57 -12.80
CA ILE A 39 -0.96 4.80 -14.09
C ILE A 39 -1.36 6.19 -14.57
N GLU A 40 -0.40 7.11 -14.57
CA GLU A 40 -0.59 8.47 -15.07
C GLU A 40 -0.11 8.53 -16.54
N CYS A 41 -1.06 8.71 -17.45
CA CYS A 41 -0.84 8.74 -18.89
C CYS A 41 -0.65 10.18 -19.41
N PHE A 42 0.27 10.36 -20.36
CA PHE A 42 0.57 11.65 -20.98
C PHE A 42 0.81 11.49 -22.47
N GLU A 43 0.18 12.33 -23.29
CA GLU A 43 0.45 12.38 -24.74
C GLU A 43 1.72 13.17 -25.09
N ASN A 44 2.21 14.02 -24.17
CA ASN A 44 3.31 14.95 -24.43
C ASN A 44 4.36 14.93 -23.31
N GLY A 45 5.63 14.84 -23.70
CA GLY A 45 6.79 14.79 -22.80
C GLY A 45 6.96 16.02 -21.89
N THR A 46 6.54 17.21 -22.30
CA THR A 46 6.64 18.45 -21.51
C THR A 46 5.77 18.41 -20.26
N VAL A 47 4.54 17.89 -20.37
CA VAL A 47 3.63 17.76 -19.23
C VAL A 47 4.11 16.64 -18.31
N ALA A 48 4.59 15.55 -18.89
CA ALA A 48 5.18 14.45 -18.14
C ALA A 48 6.39 14.90 -17.30
N GLU A 49 7.29 15.73 -17.86
CA GLU A 49 8.47 16.27 -17.15
C GLU A 49 8.08 17.03 -15.87
N GLN A 50 7.06 17.88 -15.93
CA GLN A 50 6.55 18.60 -14.76
C GLN A 50 6.05 17.62 -13.68
N SER A 51 5.40 16.54 -14.09
CA SER A 51 4.92 15.51 -13.17
C SER A 51 6.07 14.71 -12.55
N ILE A 52 7.09 14.35 -13.33
CA ILE A 52 8.29 13.63 -12.85
C ILE A 52 9.05 14.45 -11.80
N ASN A 53 9.12 15.78 -11.96
CA ASN A 53 9.81 16.65 -11.01
C ASN A 53 9.04 16.87 -9.70
N THR A 54 7.73 16.63 -9.68
CA THR A 54 6.86 16.90 -8.51
C THR A 54 6.38 15.64 -7.80
N LYS A 55 6.36 14.51 -8.49
CA LYS A 55 5.88 13.22 -7.99
C LYS A 55 6.97 12.16 -8.10
N LYS A 56 6.89 11.16 -7.22
CA LYS A 56 7.73 9.96 -7.32
C LYS A 56 6.97 8.86 -8.05
N TYR A 57 7.62 8.28 -9.05
CA TYR A 57 7.15 7.12 -9.80
C TYR A 57 8.06 5.93 -9.56
N ASP A 58 7.48 4.73 -9.63
CA ASP A 58 8.16 3.46 -9.45
C ASP A 58 8.62 2.87 -10.80
N LEU A 59 7.97 3.26 -11.90
CA LEU A 59 8.35 2.93 -13.27
C LEU A 59 7.92 4.04 -14.23
N ILE A 60 8.76 4.33 -15.23
CA ILE A 60 8.44 5.24 -16.33
C ILE A 60 8.40 4.43 -17.63
N LEU A 61 7.30 4.52 -18.36
CA LEU A 61 7.13 3.97 -19.70
C LEU A 61 7.09 5.14 -20.69
N SER A 62 7.78 5.01 -21.80
CA SER A 62 7.88 6.08 -22.78
C SER A 62 8.03 5.50 -24.18
N ASP A 63 7.20 5.93 -25.12
CA ASP A 63 7.58 5.81 -26.53
C ASP A 63 8.89 6.59 -26.76
N TYR A 64 9.70 6.12 -27.69
CA TYR A 64 10.96 6.77 -28.04
C TYR A 64 10.77 8.02 -28.90
N ASN A 65 9.67 8.11 -29.66
CA ASN A 65 9.40 9.17 -30.64
C ASN A 65 8.27 10.10 -30.21
N ILE A 66 8.30 10.55 -28.96
CA ILE A 66 7.27 11.47 -28.45
C ILE A 66 7.35 12.81 -29.17
N GLU A 67 6.23 13.24 -29.77
CA GLU A 67 6.10 14.59 -30.34
C GLU A 67 5.95 15.67 -29.25
N GLY A 68 6.40 16.90 -29.56
CA GLY A 68 6.10 18.09 -28.74
C GLY A 68 7.18 18.52 -27.74
N ALA A 69 8.32 17.84 -27.71
CA ALA A 69 9.60 18.45 -27.39
C ALA A 69 10.46 18.31 -28.65
N ASN A 70 11.34 19.25 -28.98
CA ASN A 70 12.24 19.14 -30.15
C ASN A 70 13.31 18.03 -29.98
N GLU A 71 12.95 16.89 -29.39
CA GLU A 71 13.77 16.10 -28.49
C GLU A 71 13.32 14.63 -28.56
N GLN A 72 14.21 13.76 -29.03
CA GLN A 72 14.02 12.30 -29.00
C GLN A 72 13.98 11.79 -27.54
N GLY A 73 13.55 10.54 -27.32
CA GLY A 73 13.49 9.92 -25.99
C GLY A 73 14.79 9.98 -25.18
N ASP A 74 15.95 10.11 -25.83
CA ASP A 74 17.26 10.27 -25.19
C ASP A 74 17.41 11.60 -24.41
N VAL A 75 16.83 12.70 -24.90
CA VAL A 75 16.86 14.00 -24.23
C VAL A 75 15.95 14.01 -23.02
N LEU A 76 14.77 13.37 -23.11
CA LEU A 76 13.90 13.17 -21.97
C LEU A 76 14.62 12.41 -20.84
N ILE A 77 15.35 11.33 -21.16
CA ILE A 77 16.18 10.62 -20.16
C ILE A 77 17.20 11.54 -19.54
N GLN A 78 17.93 12.32 -20.35
CA GLN A 78 18.96 13.21 -19.84
C GLN A 78 18.37 14.18 -18.83
N LYS A 79 17.22 14.81 -19.15
CA LYS A 79 16.51 15.72 -18.24
C LYS A 79 16.06 15.03 -16.95
N ILE A 80 15.46 13.84 -17.05
CA ILE A 80 15.04 13.04 -15.88
C ILE A 80 16.24 12.74 -14.96
N ARG A 81 17.38 12.35 -15.54
CA ARG A 81 18.60 12.01 -14.79
C ARG A 81 19.28 13.25 -14.22
N ASP A 82 19.33 14.36 -14.95
CA ASP A 82 19.86 15.65 -14.48
C ASP A 82 19.02 16.22 -13.33
N GLY A 83 17.71 15.96 -13.33
CA GLY A 83 16.80 16.22 -12.21
C GLY A 83 17.01 15.31 -10.99
N GLY A 84 17.95 14.36 -11.04
CA GLY A 84 18.25 13.43 -9.95
C GLY A 84 17.26 12.27 -9.80
N VAL A 85 16.45 11.99 -10.84
CA VAL A 85 15.48 10.89 -10.82
C VAL A 85 16.11 9.63 -11.41
N PHE A 86 16.28 8.59 -10.59
CA PHE A 86 16.89 7.30 -10.96
C PHE A 86 15.89 6.14 -10.94
N THR A 87 14.62 6.43 -11.21
CA THR A 87 13.58 5.42 -11.43
C THR A 87 13.90 4.59 -12.68
N GLU A 88 13.51 3.32 -12.68
CA GLU A 88 13.56 2.44 -13.86
C GLU A 88 12.75 3.05 -15.00
N VAL A 89 13.33 3.08 -16.20
CA VAL A 89 12.66 3.58 -17.41
C VAL A 89 12.64 2.50 -18.47
N LEU A 90 11.50 2.31 -19.13
CA LEU A 90 11.37 1.48 -20.32
C LEU A 90 11.03 2.38 -21.52
N PHE A 91 11.98 2.48 -22.44
CA PHE A 91 11.68 2.99 -23.78
C PHE A 91 11.21 1.86 -24.68
N TYR A 92 10.22 2.15 -25.49
CA TYR A 92 9.82 1.27 -26.56
C TYR A 92 9.63 2.05 -27.85
N SER A 93 9.64 1.37 -28.98
CA SER A 93 9.40 2.01 -30.27
C SER A 93 9.04 0.99 -31.34
N ALA A 94 8.24 1.39 -32.31
CA ALA A 94 7.97 0.63 -33.54
C ALA A 94 8.97 0.94 -34.68
N GLN A 95 10.03 1.72 -34.44
CA GLN A 95 11.03 2.05 -35.45
C GLN A 95 11.88 0.83 -35.87
N PRO A 96 12.04 0.57 -37.19
CA PRO A 96 12.82 -0.56 -37.71
C PRO A 96 14.25 -0.68 -37.18
N ASP A 97 14.90 0.44 -36.89
CA ASP A 97 16.28 0.52 -36.43
C ASP A 97 16.42 0.72 -34.91
N PHE A 98 15.31 0.63 -34.16
CA PHE A 98 15.31 0.91 -32.72
C PHE A 98 16.26 0.02 -31.92
N ASP A 99 16.42 -1.25 -32.28
CA ASP A 99 17.39 -2.15 -31.62
C ASP A 99 18.84 -1.66 -31.77
N THR A 100 19.15 -0.97 -32.86
CA THR A 100 20.47 -0.37 -33.10
C THR A 100 20.62 0.91 -32.28
N ILE A 101 19.58 1.75 -32.24
CA ILE A 101 19.52 2.97 -31.43
C ILE A 101 19.71 2.62 -29.94
N ALA A 102 18.94 1.65 -29.44
CA ALA A 102 18.97 1.17 -28.06
C ALA A 102 20.36 0.70 -27.61
N LYS A 103 21.11 0.00 -28.48
CA LYS A 103 22.49 -0.45 -28.18
C LYS A 103 23.45 0.70 -27.95
N ASN A 104 23.24 1.83 -28.64
CA ASN A 104 24.11 3.01 -28.55
C ASN A 104 23.69 3.95 -27.40
N LEU A 105 22.46 3.84 -26.91
CA LEU A 105 21.89 4.66 -25.84
C LEU A 105 21.94 4.00 -24.45
N TYR A 106 22.84 3.05 -24.24
CA TYR A 106 22.91 2.33 -22.97
C TYR A 106 23.16 3.30 -21.81
N ARG A 107 22.20 3.37 -20.88
CA ARG A 107 22.23 4.24 -19.69
C ARG A 107 21.75 3.49 -18.47
N ASP A 108 22.16 3.96 -17.29
CA ASP A 108 21.79 3.34 -16.02
C ASP A 108 20.26 3.34 -15.80
N ARG A 109 19.72 2.16 -15.45
CA ARG A 109 18.29 1.90 -15.19
C ARG A 109 17.38 2.28 -16.36
N VAL A 110 17.86 2.09 -17.58
CA VAL A 110 17.08 2.24 -18.81
C VAL A 110 17.03 0.89 -19.53
N SER A 111 15.82 0.41 -19.78
CA SER A 111 15.53 -0.72 -20.64
C SER A 111 14.93 -0.24 -21.95
N PHE A 112 15.13 -1.02 -23.00
CA PHE A 112 14.58 -0.76 -24.33
C PHE A 112 13.78 -1.98 -24.82
N PHE A 113 12.72 -1.76 -25.61
CA PHE A 113 11.91 -2.81 -26.20
C PHE A 113 11.37 -2.44 -27.60
N SER A 114 11.65 -3.25 -28.62
CA SER A 114 11.13 -3.05 -29.98
C SER A 114 9.71 -3.59 -30.13
N LEU A 115 8.80 -2.76 -30.66
CA LEU A 115 7.40 -3.11 -30.94
C LEU A 115 7.20 -3.80 -32.31
N ILE A 116 8.28 -4.30 -32.93
CA ILE A 116 8.22 -4.95 -34.24
C ILE A 116 8.06 -6.46 -34.10
N GLY A 117 7.12 -7.02 -34.86
CA GLY A 117 6.87 -8.46 -34.97
C GLY A 117 5.53 -8.90 -34.38
N ASP A 118 5.10 -10.12 -34.72
CA ASP A 118 3.73 -10.59 -34.48
C ASP A 118 3.36 -10.76 -32.99
N GLU A 119 4.34 -10.90 -32.08
CA GLU A 119 4.13 -10.99 -30.62
C GLU A 119 4.65 -9.77 -29.85
N SER A 120 4.88 -8.64 -30.53
CA SER A 120 5.56 -7.49 -29.94
C SER A 120 4.81 -6.90 -28.73
N PHE A 121 3.49 -6.75 -28.81
CA PHE A 121 2.68 -6.26 -27.69
C PHE A 121 2.70 -7.21 -26.49
N LYS A 122 2.69 -8.53 -26.71
CA LYS A 122 2.82 -9.51 -25.63
C LYS A 122 4.19 -9.40 -24.96
N GLY A 123 5.26 -9.31 -25.77
CA GLY A 123 6.61 -9.12 -25.26
C GLY A 123 6.79 -7.79 -24.51
N PHE A 124 6.13 -6.72 -24.95
CA PHE A 124 6.12 -5.43 -24.27
C PHE A 124 5.50 -5.56 -22.87
N LYS A 125 4.32 -6.18 -22.77
CA LYS A 125 3.67 -6.44 -21.47
C LYS A 125 4.55 -7.28 -20.55
N GLU A 126 5.13 -8.37 -21.06
CA GLU A 126 6.06 -9.20 -20.28
C GLU A 126 7.28 -8.42 -19.79
N LYS A 127 7.80 -7.49 -20.61
CA LYS A 127 8.92 -6.63 -20.23
C LYS A 127 8.53 -5.64 -19.13
N VAL A 128 7.35 -5.03 -19.21
CA VAL A 128 6.79 -4.17 -18.16
C VAL A 128 6.64 -4.95 -16.86
N PHE A 129 6.03 -6.14 -16.90
CA PHE A 129 5.86 -7.01 -15.72
C PHE A 129 7.20 -7.38 -15.07
N LYS A 130 8.23 -7.72 -15.86
CA LYS A 130 9.58 -7.99 -15.34
C LYS A 130 10.20 -6.78 -14.63
N LEU A 131 9.97 -5.57 -15.12
CA LEU A 131 10.47 -4.35 -14.47
C LEU A 131 9.69 -4.06 -13.17
N VAL A 132 8.38 -4.29 -13.17
CA VAL A 132 7.56 -4.21 -11.96
C VAL A 132 8.07 -5.22 -10.93
N ASP A 133 8.22 -6.50 -11.29
CA ASP A 133 8.77 -7.53 -10.41
C ASP A 133 10.16 -7.16 -9.87
N HIS A 134 11.02 -6.57 -10.71
CA HIS A 134 12.33 -6.13 -10.29
C HIS A 134 12.26 -5.05 -9.20
N THR A 135 11.44 -4.01 -9.40
CA THR A 135 11.23 -2.97 -8.39
C THR A 135 10.59 -3.54 -7.13
N VAL A 136 9.59 -4.40 -7.27
CA VAL A 136 8.87 -5.03 -6.16
C VAL A 136 9.76 -5.93 -5.33
N SER A 137 10.66 -6.70 -5.95
CA SER A 137 11.59 -7.58 -5.23
C SER A 137 12.47 -6.81 -4.23
N LYS A 138 12.92 -5.60 -4.58
CA LYS A 138 13.70 -4.72 -3.69
C LYS A 138 12.86 -4.18 -2.52
N LEU A 139 11.58 -3.96 -2.73
CA LEU A 139 10.66 -3.47 -1.69
C LEU A 139 10.27 -4.56 -0.68
N GLN A 140 10.49 -5.84 -1.03
CA GLN A 140 10.10 -7.00 -0.22
C GLN A 140 11.18 -7.46 0.76
N GLU A 141 12.33 -6.80 0.79
CA GLU A 141 13.32 -7.03 1.85
C GLU A 141 12.69 -6.82 3.23
N LEU A 142 13.07 -7.65 4.19
CA LEU A 142 12.41 -7.72 5.50
C LEU A 142 12.47 -6.39 6.29
N ASN A 143 13.51 -5.59 6.10
CA ASN A 143 13.58 -4.24 6.69
C ASN A 143 12.63 -3.25 6.01
N SER A 144 12.52 -3.32 4.68
CA SER A 144 11.63 -2.51 3.87
C SER A 144 10.16 -2.77 4.23
N ILE A 145 9.76 -4.04 4.36
CA ILE A 145 8.39 -4.40 4.71
C ILE A 145 8.05 -4.09 6.17
N ARG A 146 9.00 -4.21 7.12
CA ARG A 146 8.80 -3.74 8.51
C ARG A 146 8.42 -2.26 8.51
N GLY A 147 9.20 -1.43 7.80
CA GLY A 147 8.91 -0.01 7.65
C GLY A 147 7.54 0.25 7.02
N LEU A 148 7.17 -0.50 5.98
CA LEU A 148 5.86 -0.41 5.33
C LEU A 148 4.73 -0.75 6.31
N VAL A 149 4.77 -1.92 6.95
CA VAL A 149 3.70 -2.34 7.86
C VAL A 149 3.57 -1.39 9.03
N MET A 150 4.67 -0.93 9.65
CA MET A 150 4.59 0.05 10.74
C MET A 150 3.94 1.36 10.27
N SER A 151 4.32 1.86 9.08
CA SER A 151 3.73 3.08 8.50
C SER A 151 2.24 2.91 8.24
N GLU A 152 1.85 1.86 7.53
CA GLU A 152 0.46 1.64 7.10
C GLU A 152 -0.44 1.32 8.29
N THR A 153 0.00 0.51 9.26
CA THR A 153 -0.77 0.26 10.48
C THR A 153 -0.91 1.51 11.36
N SER A 154 0.05 2.43 11.34
CA SER A 154 -0.09 3.73 12.03
C SER A 154 -1.19 4.59 11.40
N GLU A 155 -1.34 4.55 10.08
CA GLU A 155 -2.46 5.21 9.38
C GLU A 155 -3.81 4.57 9.71
N LEU A 156 -3.87 3.23 9.81
CA LEU A 156 -5.06 2.52 10.26
C LEU A 156 -5.41 2.86 11.72
N ASP A 157 -4.43 2.90 12.62
CA ASP A 157 -4.62 3.25 14.03
C ASP A 157 -5.18 4.68 14.16
N ASN A 158 -4.65 5.64 13.39
CA ASN A 158 -5.19 7.00 13.34
C ASN A 158 -6.65 7.02 12.84
N THR A 159 -6.94 6.25 11.79
CA THR A 159 -8.31 6.15 11.24
C THR A 159 -9.28 5.56 12.27
N VAL A 160 -8.86 4.53 13.01
CA VAL A 160 -9.64 3.94 14.11
C VAL A 160 -9.92 4.98 15.20
N GLU A 161 -8.91 5.75 15.61
CA GLU A 161 -9.07 6.81 16.59
C GLU A 161 -10.04 7.90 16.12
N GLU A 162 -9.94 8.34 14.86
CA GLU A 162 -10.86 9.30 14.26
C GLU A 162 -12.31 8.81 14.27
N ILE A 163 -12.54 7.54 13.91
CA ILE A 163 -13.88 6.92 13.93
C ILE A 163 -14.44 6.91 15.35
N LEU A 164 -13.66 6.41 16.32
CA LEU A 164 -14.08 6.33 17.71
C LEU A 164 -14.36 7.70 18.30
N PHE A 165 -13.46 8.67 18.07
CA PHE A 165 -13.64 10.04 18.52
C PHE A 165 -14.91 10.67 17.93
N SER A 166 -15.10 10.54 16.61
CA SER A 166 -16.25 11.10 15.90
C SER A 166 -17.56 10.51 16.39
N PHE A 167 -17.62 9.19 16.57
CA PHE A 167 -18.83 8.52 17.03
C PHE A 167 -19.14 8.85 18.49
N LEU A 168 -18.16 8.78 19.40
CA LEU A 168 -18.35 9.08 20.82
C LEU A 168 -18.78 10.54 21.04
N SER A 169 -18.27 11.47 20.24
CA SER A 169 -18.59 12.90 20.34
C SER A 169 -20.03 13.24 19.96
N LYS A 170 -20.78 12.33 19.33
CA LYS A 170 -22.20 12.55 19.02
C LYS A 170 -23.08 12.63 20.28
N GLY A 171 -22.65 12.08 21.41
CA GLY A 171 -23.43 12.08 22.65
C GLY A 171 -24.79 11.36 22.55
N SER A 172 -24.92 10.42 21.60
CA SER A 172 -26.13 9.62 21.41
C SER A 172 -26.19 8.45 22.39
N GLU A 173 -27.35 7.80 22.53
CA GLU A 173 -27.48 6.56 23.32
C GLU A 173 -26.47 5.48 22.86
N GLY A 174 -26.22 5.37 21.56
CA GLY A 174 -25.19 4.49 21.01
C GLY A 174 -23.77 4.88 21.44
N SER A 175 -23.50 6.18 21.55
CA SER A 175 -22.21 6.72 22.01
C SER A 175 -21.97 6.36 23.48
N GLU A 176 -22.99 6.50 24.33
CA GLU A 176 -22.93 6.13 25.75
C GLU A 176 -22.72 4.63 25.94
N LYS A 177 -23.43 3.79 25.17
CA LYS A 177 -23.24 2.33 25.14
C LYS A 177 -21.80 1.96 24.77
N LEU A 178 -21.24 2.61 23.76
CA LEU A 178 -19.86 2.38 23.36
C LEU A 178 -18.86 2.84 24.42
N LYS A 179 -19.07 4.01 25.02
CA LYS A 179 -18.22 4.52 26.11
C LYS A 179 -18.20 3.56 27.30
N ALA A 180 -19.36 3.06 27.71
CA ALA A 180 -19.48 2.08 28.78
C ALA A 180 -18.69 0.79 28.48
N TYR A 181 -18.80 0.26 27.26
CA TYR A 181 -18.04 -0.90 26.81
C TYR A 181 -16.52 -0.68 26.86
N ILE A 182 -16.04 0.48 26.40
CA ILE A 182 -14.61 0.82 26.43
C ILE A 182 -14.11 0.87 27.87
N CYS A 183 -14.87 1.52 28.75
CA CYS A 183 -14.59 1.60 30.17
C CYS A 183 -14.47 0.22 30.83
N GLU A 184 -15.44 -0.66 30.59
CA GLU A 184 -15.43 -2.04 31.09
C GLU A 184 -14.21 -2.82 30.59
N SER A 185 -13.89 -2.73 29.30
CA SER A 185 -12.72 -3.40 28.71
C SER A 185 -11.39 -2.95 29.34
N VAL A 186 -11.25 -1.67 29.66
CA VAL A 186 -10.07 -1.13 30.35
C VAL A 186 -10.03 -1.58 31.82
N LEU A 187 -11.19 -1.61 32.49
CA LEU A 187 -11.31 -2.08 33.88
C LEU A 187 -10.89 -3.55 34.02
N GLU A 188 -11.38 -4.44 33.15
CA GLU A 188 -11.05 -5.87 33.18
C GLU A 188 -9.56 -6.14 33.01
N SER A 189 -8.91 -5.38 32.13
CA SER A 189 -7.49 -5.55 31.81
C SER A 189 -6.57 -4.95 32.87
N ALA A 190 -7.05 -4.04 33.73
CA ALA A 190 -6.27 -3.37 34.76
C ALA A 190 -6.01 -4.20 36.04
N LYS A 191 -6.49 -5.46 36.12
CA LYS A 191 -6.21 -6.50 37.17
C LYS A 191 -5.76 -5.97 38.54
N GLY A 192 -6.52 -5.05 39.15
CA GLY A 192 -6.26 -4.57 40.52
C GLY A 192 -5.82 -3.12 40.70
N ASN A 193 -5.77 -2.28 39.65
CA ASN A 193 -5.57 -0.84 39.82
C ASN A 193 -6.85 -0.02 39.52
N LEU A 194 -7.93 -0.35 40.23
CA LEU A 194 -9.28 0.23 40.07
C LEU A 194 -9.25 1.76 40.02
N LYS A 195 -8.45 2.42 40.88
CA LYS A 195 -8.32 3.88 40.92
C LYS A 195 -7.84 4.51 39.61
N LYS A 196 -7.05 3.80 38.79
CA LYS A 196 -6.61 4.31 37.48
C LYS A 196 -7.68 4.16 36.41
N ALA A 197 -8.50 3.12 36.52
CA ALA A 197 -9.54 2.82 35.56
C ALA A 197 -10.83 3.63 35.83
N ASP A 198 -11.17 3.88 37.11
CA ASP A 198 -12.29 4.78 37.47
C ASP A 198 -12.03 6.19 36.94
N LYS A 199 -10.82 6.70 37.17
CA LYS A 199 -10.38 8.01 36.63
C LYS A 199 -10.36 8.06 35.12
N PHE A 200 -10.15 6.93 34.43
CA PHE A 200 -10.13 6.88 32.97
C PHE A 200 -11.52 7.17 32.38
N CYS A 201 -12.59 6.64 32.98
CA CYS A 201 -13.95 6.85 32.50
C CYS A 201 -14.48 8.27 32.68
N GLU A 202 -13.93 8.98 33.66
CA GLU A 202 -14.22 10.39 33.95
C GLU A 202 -13.50 11.37 32.99
N GLN A 203 -12.54 10.89 32.20
CA GLN A 203 -11.84 11.72 31.22
C GLN A 203 -12.75 12.17 30.07
N ASP A 204 -12.30 13.22 29.38
CA ASP A 204 -12.92 13.61 28.13
C ASP A 204 -12.68 12.55 27.03
N ILE A 205 -13.47 12.64 25.96
CA ILE A 205 -13.45 11.65 24.87
C ILE A 205 -12.08 11.61 24.18
N PHE A 206 -11.42 12.76 24.04
CA PHE A 206 -10.12 12.85 23.38
C PHE A 206 -9.06 12.08 24.18
N ASP A 207 -8.99 12.30 25.48
CA ASP A 207 -8.09 11.64 26.41
C ASP A 207 -8.37 10.13 26.48
N ILE A 208 -9.64 9.72 26.47
CA ILE A 208 -10.04 8.30 26.42
C ILE A 208 -9.47 7.63 25.17
N VAL A 209 -9.68 8.23 23.99
CA VAL A 209 -9.26 7.67 22.70
C VAL A 209 -7.73 7.63 22.58
N LYS A 210 -7.02 8.64 23.08
CA LYS A 210 -5.54 8.72 23.02
C LYS A 210 -4.84 7.98 24.17
N SER A 211 -5.57 7.49 25.16
CA SER A 211 -4.98 6.82 26.32
C SER A 211 -4.23 5.55 25.96
N ARG A 212 -3.08 5.34 26.61
CA ARG A 212 -2.29 4.10 26.51
C ARG A 212 -2.98 2.89 27.13
N LEU A 213 -3.96 3.11 28.02
CA LEU A 213 -4.75 2.01 28.59
C LEU A 213 -5.71 1.42 27.55
N PHE A 214 -6.10 2.24 26.56
CA PHE A 214 -6.93 1.87 25.42
C PHE A 214 -6.05 1.62 24.18
N ASP A 215 -5.30 0.52 24.24
CA ASP A 215 -4.40 0.07 23.18
C ASP A 215 -5.12 -0.34 21.88
N ALA A 216 -4.34 -0.64 20.84
CA ALA A 216 -4.85 -0.99 19.50
C ALA A 216 -5.78 -2.23 19.51
N ASP A 217 -5.52 -3.22 20.38
CA ASP A 217 -6.41 -4.39 20.50
C ASP A 217 -7.78 -3.96 21.02
N LYS A 218 -7.83 -3.22 22.13
CA LYS A 218 -9.09 -2.71 22.69
C LYS A 218 -9.81 -1.77 21.73
N LYS A 219 -9.07 -0.91 21.03
CA LYS A 219 -9.61 -0.02 19.99
C LYS A 219 -10.29 -0.80 18.88
N SER A 220 -9.65 -1.84 18.35
CA SER A 220 -10.25 -2.68 17.31
C SER A 220 -11.50 -3.44 17.79
N ARG A 221 -11.54 -3.89 19.06
CA ARG A 221 -12.76 -4.44 19.69
C ARG A 221 -13.87 -3.40 19.81
N ALA A 222 -13.52 -2.16 20.17
CA ALA A 222 -14.48 -1.07 20.24
C ALA A 222 -15.06 -0.73 18.87
N ILE A 223 -14.27 -0.78 17.78
CA ILE A 223 -14.80 -0.66 16.42
C ILE A 223 -15.79 -1.78 16.12
N ASN A 224 -15.48 -3.03 16.47
CA ASN A 224 -16.43 -4.14 16.31
C ASN A 224 -17.72 -3.89 17.09
N LYS A 225 -17.62 -3.39 18.33
CA LYS A 225 -18.79 -3.03 19.13
C LYS A 225 -19.59 -1.89 18.52
N LEU A 226 -18.92 -0.91 17.94
CA LEU A 226 -19.55 0.19 17.22
C LEU A 226 -20.35 -0.33 16.01
N ILE A 227 -19.80 -1.27 15.22
CA ILE A 227 -20.50 -1.92 14.11
C ILE A 227 -21.79 -2.60 14.60
N GLU A 228 -21.74 -3.32 15.73
CA GLU A 228 -22.92 -3.94 16.36
C GLU A 228 -23.97 -2.90 16.77
N ILE A 229 -23.53 -1.76 17.31
CA ILE A 229 -24.42 -0.66 17.73
C ILE A 229 -25.11 -0.01 16.53
N ILE A 230 -24.38 0.19 15.42
CA ILE A 230 -24.96 0.67 14.15
C ILE A 230 -25.95 -0.35 13.59
N GLY A 231 -25.72 -1.64 13.83
CA GLY A 231 -26.62 -2.71 13.44
C GLY A 231 -26.59 -3.02 11.94
N THR A 232 -25.51 -2.65 11.23
CA THR A 232 -25.33 -3.06 9.82
C THR A 232 -25.19 -4.58 9.72
N LYS A 233 -25.80 -5.16 8.68
CA LYS A 233 -25.78 -6.60 8.39
C LYS A 233 -24.89 -6.95 7.20
N GLU A 234 -24.13 -5.99 6.69
CA GLU A 234 -23.23 -6.20 5.56
C GLU A 234 -22.16 -7.25 5.93
N GLU A 235 -22.00 -8.24 5.04
CA GLU A 235 -21.13 -9.39 5.27
C GLU A 235 -19.67 -8.97 5.47
N GLN A 236 -19.23 -7.90 4.79
CA GLN A 236 -17.86 -7.41 4.90
C GLN A 236 -17.48 -6.94 6.31
N PHE A 237 -18.44 -6.66 7.20
CA PHE A 237 -18.19 -6.27 8.59
C PHE A 237 -18.30 -7.42 9.60
N GLN A 238 -18.77 -8.60 9.18
CA GLN A 238 -18.87 -9.74 10.09
C GLN A 238 -17.50 -10.17 10.60
N LYS A 239 -17.38 -10.46 11.90
CA LYS A 239 -16.10 -10.85 12.53
C LYS A 239 -14.98 -9.88 12.19
N PHE A 240 -15.27 -8.57 12.24
CA PHE A 240 -14.30 -7.53 11.91
C PHE A 240 -13.07 -7.64 12.83
N TYR A 241 -13.29 -7.71 14.15
CA TYR A 241 -12.19 -7.78 15.12
C TYR A 241 -11.29 -8.99 14.90
N GLU A 242 -11.85 -10.19 14.72
CA GLU A 242 -11.07 -11.41 14.56
C GLU A 242 -10.16 -11.35 13.34
N ARG A 243 -10.69 -10.82 12.22
CA ARG A 243 -9.92 -10.65 10.99
C ARG A 243 -8.88 -9.54 11.14
N TYR A 244 -9.28 -8.37 11.65
CA TYR A 244 -8.36 -7.24 11.85
C TYR A 244 -7.20 -7.59 12.78
N LYS A 245 -7.48 -8.35 13.85
CA LYS A 245 -6.46 -8.83 14.78
C LYS A 245 -5.40 -9.65 14.06
N VAL A 246 -5.81 -10.69 13.34
CA VAL A 246 -4.87 -11.59 12.66
C VAL A 246 -4.16 -10.88 11.52
N ASP A 247 -4.92 -10.17 10.68
CA ASP A 247 -4.42 -9.58 9.45
C ASP A 247 -3.50 -8.37 9.70
N VAL A 248 -3.80 -7.56 10.72
CA VAL A 248 -3.14 -6.27 10.98
C VAL A 248 -2.34 -6.30 12.28
N LEU A 249 -2.99 -6.55 13.42
CA LEU A 249 -2.34 -6.38 14.73
C LEU A 249 -1.25 -7.42 14.98
N ASP A 250 -1.57 -8.70 14.76
CA ASP A 250 -0.63 -9.81 14.96
C ASP A 250 0.51 -9.70 13.93
N THR A 251 0.21 -9.45 12.66
CA THR A 251 1.22 -9.18 11.62
C THR A 251 2.17 -8.04 12.01
N ARG A 252 1.64 -6.91 12.51
CA ARG A 252 2.45 -5.78 12.99
C ARG A 252 3.33 -6.19 14.16
N ASN A 253 2.76 -6.85 15.16
CA ASN A 253 3.49 -7.26 16.36
C ASN A 253 4.59 -8.27 16.02
N ASP A 254 4.30 -9.24 15.16
CA ASP A 254 5.25 -10.23 14.68
C ASP A 254 6.41 -9.52 13.96
N LEU A 255 6.13 -8.60 13.03
CA LEU A 255 7.19 -7.86 12.32
C LEU A 255 8.00 -6.91 13.22
N ALA A 256 7.38 -6.33 14.24
CA ALA A 256 8.03 -5.40 15.16
C ALA A 256 8.93 -6.09 16.20
N HIS A 257 8.58 -7.31 16.63
CA HIS A 257 9.22 -7.99 17.76
C HIS A 257 9.93 -9.30 17.39
N ALA A 258 9.56 -9.98 16.31
CA ALA A 258 10.22 -11.22 15.91
C ALA A 258 11.65 -10.95 15.45
N LYS A 259 12.54 -11.86 15.84
CA LYS A 259 13.90 -11.91 15.29
C LYS A 259 13.81 -12.33 13.83
N SER A 260 14.70 -11.81 13.00
CA SER A 260 14.88 -12.27 11.63
C SER A 260 16.16 -13.10 11.55
N ASP A 261 16.09 -14.20 10.81
CA ASP A 261 17.25 -15.00 10.44
C ASP A 261 17.20 -15.32 8.95
N THR A 262 18.35 -15.48 8.32
CA THR A 262 18.45 -15.79 6.88
C THR A 262 19.07 -17.17 6.74
N ILE A 263 18.27 -18.14 6.29
CA ILE A 263 18.68 -19.54 6.14
C ILE A 263 18.64 -19.85 4.64
N ASP A 264 19.78 -20.24 4.08
CA ASP A 264 19.94 -20.54 2.64
C ASP A 264 19.47 -19.42 1.69
N GLY A 265 19.68 -18.16 2.09
CA GLY A 265 19.28 -16.97 1.31
C GLY A 265 17.78 -16.64 1.38
N ILE A 266 17.03 -17.32 2.25
CA ILE A 266 15.61 -17.06 2.51
C ILE A 266 15.48 -16.43 3.89
N ASP A 267 14.75 -15.32 3.96
CA ASP A 267 14.46 -14.66 5.22
C ASP A 267 13.33 -15.38 5.99
N TYR A 268 13.54 -15.57 7.28
CA TYR A 268 12.59 -16.13 8.23
C TYR A 268 12.34 -15.14 9.36
N LEU A 269 11.08 -15.05 9.78
CA LEU A 269 10.71 -14.45 11.06
C LEU A 269 10.61 -15.56 12.10
N ILE A 270 11.41 -15.46 13.15
CA ILE A 270 11.37 -16.37 14.29
C ILE A 270 10.35 -15.82 15.29
N ILE A 271 9.12 -16.32 15.20
CA ILE A 271 8.02 -15.87 16.05
C ILE A 271 7.98 -16.75 17.28
N THR A 272 8.11 -16.15 18.46
CA THR A 272 7.99 -16.89 19.72
C THR A 272 6.54 -16.90 20.18
N ARG A 273 5.89 -18.06 20.17
CA ARG A 273 4.51 -18.24 20.67
C ARG A 273 4.51 -19.26 21.79
N LYS A 274 3.97 -18.87 22.95
CA LYS A 274 3.90 -19.73 24.15
C LYS A 274 5.24 -20.35 24.60
N GLY A 275 6.36 -19.73 24.26
CA GLY A 275 7.71 -20.21 24.59
C GLY A 275 8.34 -21.13 23.55
N GLU A 276 7.64 -21.43 22.45
CA GLU A 276 8.17 -22.16 21.30
C GLU A 276 8.51 -21.19 20.17
N GLU A 277 9.64 -21.42 19.51
CA GLU A 277 10.05 -20.65 18.32
C GLU A 277 9.46 -21.30 17.06
N GLU A 278 8.60 -20.56 16.38
CA GLU A 278 8.00 -20.94 15.11
C GLU A 278 8.65 -20.11 13.99
N PRO A 279 9.52 -20.71 13.16
CA PRO A 279 10.08 -20.02 12.00
C PRO A 279 9.01 -19.88 10.91
N VAL A 280 8.65 -18.64 10.60
CA VAL A 280 7.73 -18.32 9.50
C VAL A 280 8.54 -17.82 8.31
N LYS A 281 8.45 -18.56 7.21
CA LYS A 281 9.09 -18.18 5.96
C LYS A 281 8.53 -16.84 5.49
N PHE A 282 9.43 -15.91 5.20
CA PHE A 282 9.09 -14.59 4.71
C PHE A 282 9.42 -14.51 3.22
N ASN A 283 8.43 -14.80 2.37
CA ASN A 283 8.55 -14.84 0.91
C ASN A 283 7.66 -13.80 0.22
N GLN A 284 7.74 -13.75 -1.11
CA GLN A 284 6.93 -12.86 -1.94
C GLN A 284 5.42 -13.03 -1.69
N GLU A 285 4.94 -14.27 -1.60
CA GLU A 285 3.52 -14.57 -1.33
C GLU A 285 3.07 -13.94 0.00
N LYS A 286 3.88 -14.07 1.06
CA LYS A 286 3.59 -13.47 2.35
C LYS A 286 3.57 -11.93 2.26
N CYS A 287 4.48 -11.34 1.51
CA CYS A 287 4.50 -9.88 1.27
C CYS A 287 3.24 -9.40 0.53
N ILE A 288 2.80 -10.14 -0.48
CA ILE A 288 1.56 -9.87 -1.22
C ILE A 288 0.36 -9.95 -0.26
N GLN A 289 0.25 -11.02 0.52
CA GLN A 289 -0.85 -11.21 1.48
C GLN A 289 -0.92 -10.07 2.50
N ILE A 290 0.21 -9.65 3.05
CA ILE A 290 0.27 -8.53 4.01
C ILE A 290 -0.27 -7.26 3.38
N ARG A 291 0.16 -6.92 2.16
CA ARG A 291 -0.29 -5.69 1.49
C ARG A 291 -1.77 -5.74 1.12
N GLN A 292 -2.27 -6.89 0.66
CA GLN A 292 -3.69 -7.11 0.40
C GLN A 292 -4.54 -6.95 1.67
N ASN A 293 -4.07 -7.51 2.79
CA ASN A 293 -4.72 -7.38 4.09
C ASN A 293 -4.79 -5.93 4.57
N LEU A 294 -3.68 -5.19 4.50
CA LEU A 294 -3.65 -3.77 4.88
C LEU A 294 -4.58 -2.93 4.00
N ARG A 295 -4.56 -3.15 2.67
CA ARG A 295 -5.45 -2.48 1.72
C ARG A 295 -6.92 -2.75 2.04
N LYS A 296 -7.27 -4.03 2.27
CA LYS A 296 -8.63 -4.46 2.63
C LYS A 296 -9.11 -3.75 3.90
N HIS A 297 -8.34 -3.80 4.97
CA HIS A 297 -8.74 -3.18 6.25
C HIS A 297 -8.76 -1.65 6.19
N SER A 298 -7.91 -1.03 5.36
CA SER A 298 -8.01 0.41 5.05
C SER A 298 -9.36 0.76 4.40
N SER A 299 -9.81 -0.02 3.41
CA SER A 299 -11.13 0.18 2.77
C SER A 299 -12.27 0.01 3.78
N LEU A 300 -12.25 -1.09 4.55
CA LEU A 300 -13.30 -1.37 5.54
C LEU A 300 -13.43 -0.26 6.59
N LEU A 301 -12.30 0.27 7.09
CA LEU A 301 -12.34 1.40 8.03
C LEU A 301 -12.89 2.68 7.39
N LYS A 302 -12.57 2.96 6.12
CA LYS A 302 -13.17 4.10 5.40
C LYS A 302 -14.68 3.94 5.26
N GLU A 303 -15.16 2.75 4.91
CA GLU A 303 -16.61 2.46 4.82
C GLU A 303 -17.30 2.62 6.19
N ILE A 304 -16.69 2.12 7.27
CA ILE A 304 -17.21 2.32 8.65
C ILE A 304 -17.28 3.81 8.97
N ARG A 305 -16.25 4.59 8.59
CA ARG A 305 -16.23 6.05 8.78
C ARG A 305 -17.39 6.72 8.03
N GLU A 306 -17.70 6.29 6.82
CA GLU A 306 -18.84 6.82 6.06
C GLU A 306 -20.18 6.46 6.69
N LEU A 307 -20.32 5.24 7.26
CA LEU A 307 -21.53 4.83 7.96
C LEU A 307 -21.81 5.69 9.20
N ILE A 308 -20.78 6.11 9.93
CA ILE A 308 -20.97 7.00 11.10
C ILE A 308 -21.19 8.47 10.73
N LEU A 309 -20.91 8.90 9.49
CA LEU A 309 -21.14 10.29 9.08
C LEU A 309 -22.56 10.52 8.56
N LYS A 310 -23.29 9.45 8.23
CA LYS A 310 -24.73 9.48 7.97
C LYS A 310 -25.51 9.69 9.29
#